data_AF-A0A2J6XWK0-F1
#
_entry.id   AF-A0A2J6XWK0-F1
#
_cell.length_a   1.000
_cell.length_b   1.000
_cell.length_c   1.000
_cell.angle_alpha   90.00
_cell.angle_beta   90.00
_cell.angle_gamma   90.00
#
_symmetry.space_group_name_H-M   'P 1'
#
loop_
_entity.id
_entity.type
_entity.pdbx_description
1 polymer ?
#
loop_
_entity_poly.entity_id
_entity_poly.type
_entity_poly.pdbx_seq_one_letter_code
_entity_poly.pdbx_strand_id
1 'polypeptide(L)'
;MNKITHLLDKLGIKEDDYFLYGWYIAKVHWRLLEKLNKKEDGKLILVSAINPTPLGEGKTTTTIGLGDALSSLGKNAMICLREPSLGPVFGVKGGAVGGGKAKLYPDIDINLHFTGDIHAVTTAVNLLSALIDNHIYHGNNLKIDPRQIFIKRCLDMNDRQLRNIVVGLGGKSNGFPREDGFEITAASEIMATLCLAKDLKDLKRRLGEIIIGVNCDDEPVYCKDLKVESALTVLLKDALSPNLVQTLEETPVFVHGGPFANIAHGTNSLIATKMALKLADYVVVEAGFGADLGAEKFFDIKSRIGNLKPSCVVLVASLRALKFHGGANKKDLEKENISALIKGIPNLLHHVHIIRDVFHLPLVVAINKFSFDSDGEIKVLVDTLKEHNIRFAISEVYNKGSNGGLELAKEVLEAIEFDDNNFEVLYDLEEPYEEKIEKIVRKVYGGNGVLYTDKAKDDLERIYKWSYNGLPVCMAKTQYSLSDNPKLLGKPENFQITINRFKILSGAGFIIAYAGDILTMPGLPKNPLAEKIEIDDYGNISGLL
;
A
#
# COMPACT_ATOMS: atom_id res chain seq x y z
N MET A 1 21.64 -5.25 -18.68
CA MET A 1 20.60 -4.24 -18.42
C MET A 1 21.10 -2.91 -18.91
N ASN A 2 20.29 -2.16 -19.65
CA ASN A 2 20.66 -0.80 -20.05
C ASN A 2 20.72 0.16 -18.85
N LYS A 3 21.54 1.21 -18.97
CA LYS A 3 21.60 2.28 -17.98
C LYS A 3 20.27 3.03 -17.94
N ILE A 4 19.92 3.57 -16.77
CA ILE A 4 18.64 4.25 -16.56
C ILE A 4 18.44 5.48 -17.45
N THR A 5 19.53 6.09 -17.93
CA THR A 5 19.52 7.24 -18.85
C THR A 5 18.76 6.97 -20.13
N HIS A 6 18.80 5.73 -20.66
CA HIS A 6 18.02 5.36 -21.84
C HIS A 6 16.50 5.49 -21.61
N LEU A 7 16.01 5.16 -20.41
CA LEU A 7 14.59 5.34 -20.08
C LEU A 7 14.23 6.80 -19.82
N LEU A 8 15.14 7.58 -19.24
CA LEU A 8 14.95 9.02 -19.10
C LEU A 8 14.78 9.68 -20.47
N ASP A 9 15.63 9.31 -21.45
CA ASP A 9 15.52 9.77 -22.84
C ASP A 9 14.20 9.32 -23.50
N LYS A 10 13.84 8.04 -23.36
CA LYS A 10 12.58 7.47 -23.88
C LYS A 10 11.34 8.19 -23.34
N LEU A 11 11.36 8.58 -22.07
CA LEU A 11 10.27 9.31 -21.40
C LEU A 11 10.33 10.83 -21.65
N GLY A 12 11.38 11.33 -22.33
CA GLY A 12 11.59 12.75 -22.59
C GLY A 12 11.90 13.57 -21.32
N ILE A 13 12.49 12.93 -20.30
CA ILE A 13 12.89 13.57 -19.05
C ILE A 13 14.29 14.17 -19.25
N LYS A 14 14.41 15.48 -19.07
CA LYS A 14 15.65 16.22 -19.29
C LYS A 14 16.59 16.12 -18.09
N GLU A 15 17.88 16.37 -18.32
CA GLU A 15 18.93 16.29 -17.30
C GLU A 15 18.64 17.14 -16.05
N ASP A 16 18.06 18.32 -16.22
CA ASP A 16 17.66 19.21 -15.10
C ASP A 16 16.47 18.68 -14.26
N ASP A 17 15.81 17.61 -14.71
CA ASP A 17 14.60 17.04 -14.11
C ASP A 17 14.85 15.70 -13.40
N TYR A 18 16.11 15.25 -13.25
CA TYR A 18 16.43 14.05 -12.48
C TYR A 18 17.80 14.10 -11.78
N PHE A 19 18.01 13.18 -10.85
CA PHE A 19 19.29 12.91 -10.21
C PHE A 19 19.61 11.41 -10.31
N LEU A 20 20.82 11.06 -10.75
CA LEU A 20 21.24 9.65 -10.85
C LEU A 20 21.66 9.11 -9.49
N TYR A 21 21.25 7.88 -9.20
CA TYR A 21 21.68 7.07 -8.07
C TYR A 21 22.37 5.83 -8.62
N GLY A 22 23.69 5.92 -8.83
CA GLY A 22 24.42 4.92 -9.59
C GLY A 22 24.00 4.91 -11.06
N TRP A 23 23.99 3.74 -11.69
CA TRP A 23 23.79 3.61 -13.15
C TRP A 23 22.38 3.17 -13.55
N TYR A 24 21.63 2.59 -12.62
CA TYR A 24 20.37 1.90 -12.89
C TYR A 24 19.16 2.48 -12.15
N ILE A 25 19.36 3.54 -11.34
CA ILE A 25 18.31 4.21 -10.59
C ILE A 25 18.43 5.71 -10.82
N ALA A 26 17.30 6.40 -10.97
CA ALA A 26 17.24 7.86 -10.99
C ALA A 26 16.09 8.36 -10.13
N LYS A 27 16.27 9.46 -9.40
CA LYS A 27 15.17 10.24 -8.82
C LYS A 27 14.67 11.25 -9.83
N VAL A 28 13.39 11.22 -10.17
CA VAL A 28 12.75 12.19 -11.07
C VAL A 28 12.18 13.34 -10.24
N HIS A 29 12.68 14.55 -10.48
CA HIS A 29 12.40 15.71 -9.65
C HIS A 29 10.90 16.01 -9.60
N TRP A 30 10.30 16.11 -8.41
CA TRP A 30 8.85 16.28 -8.22
C TRP A 30 8.25 17.49 -8.99
N ARG A 31 9.00 18.58 -9.16
CA ARG A 31 8.62 19.75 -10.00
C ARG A 31 8.32 19.43 -11.47
N LEU A 32 8.82 18.32 -12.01
CA LEU A 32 8.49 17.91 -13.37
C LEU A 32 6.97 17.78 -13.56
N LEU A 33 6.23 17.39 -12.52
CA LEU A 33 4.77 17.28 -12.57
C LEU A 33 4.10 18.62 -12.90
N GLU A 34 4.65 19.76 -12.46
CA GLU A 34 4.15 21.09 -12.80
C GLU A 34 4.32 21.39 -14.29
N LYS A 35 5.45 20.98 -14.88
CA LYS A 35 5.72 21.13 -16.33
C LYS A 35 4.80 20.25 -17.18
N LEU A 36 4.35 19.12 -16.63
CA LEU A 36 3.51 18.13 -17.29
C LEU A 36 2.00 18.37 -17.10
N ASN A 37 1.59 19.38 -16.32
CA ASN A 37 0.20 19.58 -15.92
C ASN A 37 -0.80 19.76 -17.09
N LYS A 38 -0.34 20.23 -18.25
CA LYS A 38 -1.14 20.42 -19.47
C LYS A 38 -1.34 19.15 -20.31
N LYS A 39 -0.55 18.10 -20.08
CA LYS A 39 -0.75 16.82 -20.78
C LYS A 39 -2.00 16.14 -20.25
N GLU A 40 -2.73 15.43 -21.11
CA GLU A 40 -3.81 14.56 -20.66
C GLU A 40 -3.24 13.39 -19.85
N ASP A 41 -4.04 12.85 -18.93
CA ASP A 41 -3.67 11.65 -18.20
C ASP A 41 -3.89 10.42 -19.11
N GLY A 42 -2.93 9.49 -19.10
CA GLY A 42 -3.09 8.15 -19.64
C GLY A 42 -4.14 7.32 -18.90
N LYS A 43 -4.26 6.06 -19.29
CA LYS A 43 -5.19 5.09 -18.70
C LYS A 43 -4.58 4.49 -17.43
N LEU A 44 -5.34 4.52 -16.33
CA LEU A 44 -4.90 4.03 -15.03
C LEU A 44 -5.43 2.61 -14.80
N ILE A 45 -4.55 1.63 -14.65
CA ILE A 45 -4.89 0.23 -14.42
C ILE A 45 -4.51 -0.14 -12.99
N LEU A 46 -5.49 -0.50 -12.16
CA LEU A 46 -5.23 -0.99 -10.80
C LEU A 46 -5.13 -2.51 -10.80
N VAL A 47 -4.04 -3.05 -10.28
CA VAL A 47 -3.91 -4.49 -9.98
C VAL A 47 -4.21 -4.72 -8.50
N SER A 48 -5.22 -5.57 -8.26
CA SER A 48 -5.61 -6.05 -6.94
C SER A 48 -5.60 -7.58 -6.92
N ALA A 49 -6.00 -8.19 -5.82
CA ALA A 49 -6.09 -9.63 -5.69
C ALA A 49 -7.30 -10.05 -4.85
N ILE A 50 -7.56 -11.35 -4.81
CA ILE A 50 -8.36 -11.97 -3.76
C ILE A 50 -7.69 -11.81 -2.37
N ASN A 51 -8.35 -12.26 -1.31
CA ASN A 51 -7.73 -12.23 0.02
C ASN A 51 -6.40 -13.02 0.01
N PRO A 52 -5.32 -12.47 0.59
CA PRO A 52 -4.04 -13.15 0.61
C PRO A 52 -4.09 -14.48 1.36
N THR A 53 -3.29 -15.41 0.87
CA THR A 53 -3.08 -16.74 1.45
C THR A 53 -1.60 -16.93 1.80
N PRO A 54 -1.23 -17.92 2.64
CA PRO A 54 0.15 -18.11 3.06
C PRO A 54 1.17 -18.41 1.95
N LEU A 55 0.73 -18.73 0.73
CA LEU A 55 1.61 -19.01 -0.42
C LEU A 55 1.74 -17.82 -1.37
N GLY A 56 0.92 -16.79 -1.21
CA GLY A 56 0.88 -15.60 -2.06
C GLY A 56 0.20 -15.82 -3.42
N GLU A 57 -0.36 -14.74 -3.95
CA GLU A 57 -1.19 -14.76 -5.16
C GLU A 57 -0.40 -14.33 -6.41
N GLY A 58 0.77 -13.72 -6.22
CA GLY A 58 1.62 -13.23 -7.32
C GLY A 58 1.20 -11.86 -7.87
N LYS A 59 0.48 -11.04 -7.09
CA LYS A 59 -0.03 -9.73 -7.53
C LYS A 59 1.04 -8.79 -8.10
N THR A 60 2.16 -8.61 -7.40
CA THR A 60 3.25 -7.74 -7.88
C THR A 60 3.91 -8.32 -9.13
N THR A 61 4.03 -9.65 -9.22
CA THR A 61 4.50 -10.34 -10.43
C THR A 61 3.56 -10.08 -11.61
N THR A 62 2.24 -10.13 -11.41
CA THR A 62 1.25 -9.77 -12.45
C THR A 62 1.33 -8.30 -12.82
N THR A 63 1.53 -7.41 -11.84
CA THR A 63 1.67 -5.96 -12.08
C THR A 63 2.86 -5.67 -12.99
N ILE A 64 4.02 -6.28 -12.70
CA ILE A 64 5.22 -6.18 -13.53
C ILE A 64 5.01 -6.79 -14.91
N GLY A 65 4.53 -8.04 -14.94
CA GLY A 65 4.33 -8.77 -16.19
C GLY A 65 3.29 -8.16 -17.12
N LEU A 66 2.25 -7.52 -16.58
CA LEU A 66 1.26 -6.77 -17.36
C LEU A 66 1.89 -5.52 -17.99
N GLY A 67 2.70 -4.76 -17.23
CA GLY A 67 3.43 -3.62 -17.79
C GLY A 67 4.40 -4.04 -18.90
N ASP A 68 5.11 -5.15 -18.71
CA ASP A 68 5.99 -5.74 -19.73
C ASP A 68 5.21 -6.19 -20.97
N ALA A 69 4.06 -6.85 -20.78
CA ALA A 69 3.19 -7.28 -21.88
C ALA A 69 2.56 -6.10 -22.66
N LEU A 70 2.16 -5.03 -21.98
CA LEU A 70 1.68 -3.82 -22.65
C LEU A 70 2.80 -3.17 -23.47
N SER A 71 4.01 -3.08 -22.92
CA SER A 71 5.18 -2.56 -23.62
C SER A 71 5.55 -3.39 -24.85
N SER A 72 5.50 -4.73 -24.74
CA SER A 72 5.81 -5.63 -25.86
C SER A 72 4.75 -5.59 -26.97
N LEU A 73 3.50 -5.22 -26.63
CA LEU A 73 2.44 -4.89 -27.60
C LEU A 73 2.59 -3.48 -28.21
N GLY A 74 3.70 -2.78 -27.94
CA GLY A 74 4.00 -1.46 -28.49
C GLY A 74 3.24 -0.32 -27.81
N LYS A 75 2.63 -0.55 -26.64
CA LYS A 75 2.00 0.51 -25.85
C LYS A 75 3.04 1.24 -25.01
N ASN A 76 2.92 2.55 -24.87
CA ASN A 76 3.73 3.32 -23.94
C ASN A 76 3.21 3.08 -22.51
N ALA A 77 3.77 2.07 -21.84
CA ALA A 77 3.36 1.66 -20.51
C ALA A 77 4.39 2.00 -19.44
N MET A 78 3.90 2.40 -18.26
CA MET A 78 4.68 2.59 -17.04
C MET A 78 4.06 1.83 -15.87
N ILE A 79 4.87 1.50 -14.88
CA ILE A 79 4.43 0.83 -13.66
C ILE A 79 4.70 1.71 -12.45
N CYS A 80 3.81 1.72 -11.46
CA CYS A 80 4.11 2.30 -10.15
C CYS A 80 3.93 1.28 -9.03
N LEU A 81 4.99 1.10 -8.23
CA LEU A 81 5.06 0.16 -7.12
C LEU A 81 5.48 0.87 -5.83
N ARG A 82 5.28 0.17 -4.72
CA ARG A 82 5.72 0.62 -3.39
C ARG A 82 7.16 0.20 -3.14
N GLU A 83 7.87 1.04 -2.42
CA GLU A 83 9.16 0.67 -1.83
C GLU A 83 8.90 -0.32 -0.66
N PRO A 84 9.60 -1.48 -0.64
CA PRO A 84 9.53 -2.38 0.51
C PRO A 84 10.24 -1.78 1.73
N SER A 85 9.70 -2.06 2.91
CA SER A 85 10.41 -1.80 4.17
C SER A 85 11.61 -2.74 4.30
N LEU A 86 12.71 -2.21 4.83
CA LEU A 86 14.00 -2.88 5.01
C LEU A 86 13.93 -3.94 6.12
N GLY A 87 13.28 -3.65 7.25
CA GLY A 87 13.20 -4.54 8.40
C GLY A 87 12.71 -5.98 8.09
N PRO A 88 11.61 -6.17 7.34
CA PRO A 88 11.11 -7.48 6.92
C PRO A 88 12.07 -8.34 6.11
N VAL A 89 13.00 -7.74 5.37
CA VAL A 89 14.00 -8.45 4.56
C VAL A 89 14.91 -9.28 5.44
N PHE A 90 15.28 -8.78 6.62
CA PHE A 90 16.09 -9.52 7.59
C PHE A 90 15.30 -10.55 8.40
N GLY A 91 13.97 -10.58 8.26
CA GLY A 91 13.07 -11.41 9.04
C GLY A 91 12.59 -12.67 8.32
N VAL A 92 11.44 -12.56 7.65
CA VAL A 92 10.67 -13.69 7.09
C VAL A 92 10.41 -13.53 5.59
N LYS A 93 10.42 -12.30 5.08
CA LYS A 93 9.86 -11.97 3.77
C LYS A 93 11.00 -11.71 2.77
N GLY A 94 11.04 -12.48 1.69
CA GLY A 94 11.79 -12.13 0.49
C GLY A 94 11.19 -10.87 -0.18
N GLY A 95 11.98 -10.20 -1.01
CA GLY A 95 11.72 -8.85 -1.51
C GLY A 95 10.41 -8.65 -2.29
N ALA A 96 9.88 -7.42 -2.25
CA ALA A 96 8.63 -7.04 -2.92
C ALA A 96 8.86 -6.52 -4.36
N VAL A 97 9.69 -7.22 -5.13
CA VAL A 97 10.22 -6.77 -6.43
C VAL A 97 9.73 -7.63 -7.60
N GLY A 98 8.65 -8.39 -7.41
CA GLY A 98 8.17 -9.38 -8.38
C GLY A 98 8.85 -10.74 -8.21
N GLY A 99 8.81 -11.57 -9.24
CA GLY A 99 9.37 -12.92 -9.20
C GLY A 99 9.46 -13.59 -10.57
N GLY A 100 10.36 -14.57 -10.68
CA GLY A 100 10.64 -15.25 -11.95
C GLY A 100 11.16 -14.26 -12.99
N LYS A 101 10.59 -14.28 -14.21
CA LYS A 101 10.93 -13.36 -15.30
C LYS A 101 10.27 -11.98 -15.20
N ALA A 102 9.22 -11.84 -14.38
CA ALA A 102 8.54 -10.56 -14.14
C ALA A 102 9.03 -9.96 -12.82
N LYS A 103 10.20 -9.31 -12.88
CA LYS A 103 10.94 -8.77 -11.73
C LYS A 103 11.52 -7.39 -12.04
N LEU A 104 11.73 -6.59 -10.99
CA LEU A 104 12.45 -5.31 -11.07
C LEU A 104 13.96 -5.49 -11.09
N TYR A 105 14.65 -4.48 -11.61
CA TYR A 105 16.09 -4.33 -11.52
C TYR A 105 16.47 -2.86 -11.24
N PRO A 106 17.45 -2.60 -10.35
CA PRO A 106 18.20 -3.56 -9.53
C PRO A 106 17.40 -3.99 -8.28
N ASP A 107 17.25 -5.29 -8.08
CA ASP A 107 16.39 -5.88 -7.03
C ASP A 107 16.98 -5.76 -5.62
N ILE A 108 18.30 -5.91 -5.48
CA ILE A 108 18.99 -5.81 -4.19
C ILE A 108 18.87 -4.40 -3.62
N ASP A 109 19.18 -3.37 -4.41
CA ASP A 109 19.12 -1.98 -3.97
C ASP A 109 17.71 -1.59 -3.50
N ILE A 110 16.67 -2.00 -4.24
CA ILE A 110 15.26 -1.72 -3.91
C ILE A 110 14.86 -2.32 -2.56
N ASN A 111 15.43 -3.48 -2.17
CA ASN A 111 15.10 -4.13 -0.90
C ASN A 111 15.96 -3.67 0.29
N LEU A 112 17.00 -2.87 0.05
CA LEU A 112 17.88 -2.36 1.09
C LEU A 112 17.64 -0.86 1.29
N HIS A 113 18.65 -0.03 1.05
CA HIS A 113 18.57 1.42 1.30
C HIS A 113 17.93 2.18 0.16
N PHE A 114 17.86 1.57 -1.02
CA PHE A 114 17.40 2.17 -2.27
C PHE A 114 17.98 3.58 -2.48
N THR A 115 17.13 4.60 -2.47
CA THR A 115 17.54 6.00 -2.61
C THR A 115 17.47 6.80 -1.30
N GLY A 116 17.18 6.13 -0.18
CA GLY A 116 17.15 6.71 1.17
C GLY A 116 15.81 7.32 1.60
N ASP A 117 14.71 7.05 0.89
CA ASP A 117 13.41 7.65 1.17
C ASP A 117 12.86 7.25 2.54
N ILE A 118 12.93 5.96 2.88
CA ILE A 118 12.52 5.48 4.20
C ILE A 118 13.43 6.05 5.31
N HIS A 119 14.71 6.29 5.04
CA HIS A 119 15.62 6.94 6.00
C HIS A 119 15.22 8.40 6.24
N ALA A 120 14.85 9.13 5.18
CA ALA A 120 14.35 10.49 5.29
C ALA A 120 13.06 10.55 6.12
N VAL A 121 12.13 9.62 5.90
CA VAL A 121 10.91 9.48 6.72
C VAL A 121 11.26 9.15 8.18
N THR A 122 12.15 8.20 8.41
CA THR A 122 12.60 7.82 9.76
C THR A 122 13.16 9.03 10.51
N THR A 123 14.00 9.80 9.83
CA THR A 123 14.62 11.01 10.38
C THR A 123 13.58 12.09 10.67
N ALA A 124 12.61 12.31 9.78
CA ALA A 124 11.54 13.29 9.99
C ALA A 124 10.64 12.93 11.18
N VAL A 125 10.25 11.66 11.34
CA VAL A 125 9.48 11.20 12.50
C VAL A 125 10.26 11.42 13.80
N ASN A 126 11.53 11.00 13.83
CA ASN A 126 12.33 11.09 15.04
C ASN A 126 12.73 12.53 15.38
N LEU A 127 12.89 13.41 14.38
CA LEU A 127 13.03 14.86 14.60
C LEU A 127 11.76 15.43 15.26
N LEU A 128 10.57 15.07 14.77
CA LEU A 128 9.32 15.52 15.38
C LEU A 128 9.21 15.03 16.83
N SER A 129 9.50 13.76 17.12
CA SER A 129 9.51 13.24 18.50
C SER A 129 10.51 13.99 19.40
N ALA A 130 11.72 14.28 18.89
CA ALA A 130 12.72 15.03 19.64
C ALA A 130 12.26 16.46 19.94
N LEU A 131 11.60 17.13 18.99
CA LEU A 131 11.09 18.49 19.14
C LEU A 131 9.92 18.57 20.13
N ILE A 132 9.06 17.56 20.18
CA ILE A 132 7.98 17.44 21.18
C ILE A 132 8.59 17.38 22.58
N ASP A 133 9.51 16.45 22.81
CA ASP A 133 10.15 16.27 24.13
C ASP A 133 10.98 17.51 24.52
N ASN A 134 11.66 18.14 23.57
CA ASN A 134 12.39 19.39 23.76
C ASN A 134 11.48 20.56 24.15
N HIS A 135 10.32 20.68 23.52
CA HIS A 135 9.33 21.70 23.86
C HIS A 135 8.80 21.53 25.28
N ILE A 136 8.51 20.29 25.68
CA ILE A 136 8.10 19.97 27.06
C ILE A 136 9.22 20.32 28.03
N TYR A 137 10.46 19.96 27.70
CA TYR A 137 11.65 20.26 28.50
C TYR A 137 11.83 21.76 28.76
N HIS A 138 11.66 22.59 27.73
CA HIS A 138 11.88 24.04 27.79
C HIS A 138 10.67 24.87 28.24
N GLY A 139 9.78 24.28 29.04
CA GLY A 139 8.70 25.00 29.72
C GLY A 139 7.29 24.67 29.24
N ASN A 140 7.15 23.83 28.21
CA ASN A 140 5.87 23.28 27.77
C ASN A 140 4.77 24.34 27.59
N ASN A 141 5.06 25.44 26.88
CA ASN A 141 4.11 26.55 26.73
C ASN A 141 2.79 26.15 26.04
N LEU A 142 2.78 25.03 25.30
CA LEU A 142 1.59 24.45 24.66
C LEU A 142 0.79 23.55 25.61
N LYS A 143 1.26 23.38 26.86
CA LYS A 143 0.66 22.54 27.91
C LYS A 143 0.38 21.12 27.42
N ILE A 144 1.26 20.55 26.60
CA ILE A 144 1.14 19.17 26.09
C ILE A 144 1.10 18.23 27.30
N ASP A 145 0.11 17.35 27.35
CA ASP A 145 0.08 16.27 28.34
C ASP A 145 1.05 15.16 27.91
N PRO A 146 2.15 14.90 28.65
CA PRO A 146 3.14 13.89 28.26
C PRO A 146 2.58 12.45 28.18
N ARG A 147 1.41 12.20 28.76
CA ARG A 147 0.70 10.90 28.73
C ARG A 147 -0.15 10.74 27.47
N GLN A 148 -0.41 11.82 26.75
CA GLN A 148 -1.32 11.87 25.60
C GLN A 148 -0.61 12.35 24.32
N ILE A 149 0.66 11.95 24.14
CA ILE A 149 1.39 12.12 22.88
C ILE A 149 1.03 10.96 21.95
N PHE A 150 0.60 11.28 20.73
CA PHE A 150 0.13 10.29 19.76
C PHE A 150 1.24 9.83 18.81
N ILE A 151 2.29 10.64 18.64
CA ILE A 151 3.43 10.33 17.78
C ILE A 151 4.42 9.47 18.53
N LYS A 152 4.57 8.25 18.04
CA LYS A 152 5.64 7.34 18.43
C LYS A 152 6.89 7.62 17.60
N ARG A 153 8.05 7.24 18.14
CA ARG A 153 9.29 7.19 17.37
C ARG A 153 9.20 6.08 16.31
N CYS A 154 10.15 6.03 15.37
CA CYS A 154 10.18 4.93 14.41
C CYS A 154 11.57 4.45 14.06
N LEU A 155 11.62 3.22 13.59
CA LEU A 155 12.82 2.55 13.10
C LEU A 155 12.41 1.51 12.06
N ASP A 156 13.09 1.46 10.92
CA ASP A 156 12.76 0.49 9.86
C ASP A 156 13.42 -0.88 10.11
N MET A 157 13.18 -1.44 11.29
CA MET A 157 13.64 -2.76 11.71
C MET A 157 12.52 -3.51 12.42
N ASN A 158 12.57 -4.85 12.35
CA ASN A 158 11.62 -5.71 13.06
C ASN A 158 12.02 -5.90 14.53
N ASP A 159 11.87 -4.86 15.35
CA ASP A 159 12.30 -4.87 16.75
C ASP A 159 11.13 -4.83 17.74
N ARG A 160 10.76 -6.00 18.26
CA ARG A 160 9.68 -6.13 19.24
C ARG A 160 10.00 -5.49 20.60
N GLN A 161 11.27 -5.28 20.94
CA GLN A 161 11.70 -4.76 22.24
C GLN A 161 11.33 -3.29 22.42
N LEU A 162 11.20 -2.55 21.32
CA LEU A 162 10.90 -1.11 21.31
C LEU A 162 9.40 -0.79 21.26
N ARG A 163 8.51 -1.79 21.30
CA ARG A 163 7.05 -1.58 21.23
C ARG A 163 6.51 -0.68 22.33
N ASN A 164 7.02 -0.87 23.55
CA ASN A 164 6.65 -0.12 24.75
C ASN A 164 7.92 0.16 25.55
N ILE A 165 8.22 1.43 25.78
CA ILE A 165 9.41 1.90 26.49
C ILE A 165 9.04 3.06 27.42
N VAL A 166 9.98 3.42 28.30
CA VAL A 166 9.93 4.67 29.06
C VAL A 166 11.14 5.52 28.67
N VAL A 167 10.91 6.76 28.27
CA VAL A 167 11.95 7.73 27.86
C VAL A 167 12.11 8.83 28.90
N GLY A 168 13.14 9.69 28.76
CA GLY A 168 13.35 10.84 29.65
C GLY A 168 13.85 10.49 31.06
N LEU A 169 14.53 9.34 31.21
CA LEU A 169 15.11 8.87 32.47
C LEU A 169 16.51 9.47 32.72
N GLY A 170 17.02 9.30 33.94
CA GLY A 170 18.39 9.70 34.31
C GLY A 170 18.52 11.10 34.91
N GLY A 171 17.41 11.71 35.35
CA GLY A 171 17.40 12.96 36.11
C GLY A 171 17.06 14.19 35.27
N LYS A 172 17.04 15.37 35.93
CA LYS A 172 16.48 16.61 35.37
C LYS A 172 17.12 17.07 34.06
N SER A 173 18.39 16.77 33.81
CA SER A 173 19.07 17.16 32.56
C SER A 173 18.59 16.38 31.32
N ASN A 174 17.87 15.27 31.52
CA ASN A 174 17.60 14.29 30.45
C ASN A 174 16.14 14.25 30.01
N GLY A 175 15.31 15.19 30.47
CA GLY A 175 13.90 15.30 30.10
C GLY A 175 12.93 14.96 31.23
N PHE A 176 11.68 14.70 30.85
CA PHE A 176 10.60 14.28 31.75
C PHE A 176 10.22 12.82 31.44
N PRO A 177 10.17 11.93 32.44
CA PRO A 177 9.77 10.55 32.24
C PRO A 177 8.37 10.42 31.63
N ARG A 178 8.23 9.64 30.56
CA ARG A 178 6.93 9.28 29.97
C ARG A 178 6.98 7.93 29.26
N GLU A 179 5.83 7.30 29.10
CA GLU A 179 5.66 6.13 28.25
C GLU A 179 5.78 6.53 26.77
N ASP A 180 6.41 5.66 25.97
CA ASP A 180 6.55 5.82 24.53
C ASP A 180 6.65 4.44 23.84
N GLY A 181 6.83 4.45 22.52
CA GLY A 181 7.16 3.26 21.76
C GLY A 181 7.72 3.61 20.38
N PHE A 182 8.09 2.57 19.65
CA PHE A 182 8.48 2.64 18.25
C PHE A 182 7.47 1.93 17.36
N GLU A 183 7.30 2.49 16.16
CA GLU A 183 6.63 1.84 15.04
C GLU A 183 7.65 1.58 13.93
N ILE A 184 7.37 0.59 13.07
CA ILE A 184 8.17 0.45 11.85
C ILE A 184 7.94 1.66 10.95
N THR A 185 8.96 2.20 10.29
CA THR A 185 8.85 3.51 9.61
C THR A 185 7.70 3.58 8.60
N ALA A 186 7.43 2.48 7.88
CA ALA A 186 6.32 2.35 6.94
C ALA A 186 4.90 2.49 7.58
N ALA A 187 4.79 2.34 8.90
CA ALA A 187 3.56 2.53 9.66
C ALA A 187 3.32 4.00 10.07
N SER A 188 4.32 4.87 9.92
CA SER A 188 4.22 6.27 10.37
C SER A 188 3.20 7.07 9.57
N GLU A 189 2.57 8.04 10.23
CA GLU A 189 1.70 9.01 9.55
C GLU A 189 2.47 9.87 8.53
N ILE A 190 3.76 10.13 8.78
CA ILE A 190 4.61 10.86 7.84
C ILE A 190 4.77 10.09 6.53
N MET A 191 4.92 8.75 6.57
CA MET A 191 4.91 7.92 5.36
C MET A 191 3.58 8.04 4.61
N ALA A 192 2.44 7.95 5.31
CA ALA A 192 1.13 8.11 4.69
C ALA A 192 0.93 9.52 4.09
N THR A 193 1.42 10.55 4.78
CA THR A 193 1.38 11.95 4.34
C THR A 193 2.23 12.17 3.10
N LEU A 194 3.46 11.64 3.05
CA LEU A 194 4.32 11.65 1.88
C LEU A 194 3.62 11.00 0.67
N CYS A 195 2.97 9.87 0.90
CA CYS A 195 2.30 9.12 -0.16
C CYS A 195 1.02 9.80 -0.68
N LEU A 196 0.39 10.70 0.07
CA LEU A 196 -0.83 11.40 -0.33
C LEU A 196 -0.62 12.89 -0.69
N ALA A 197 0.61 13.40 -0.54
CA ALA A 197 0.95 14.76 -0.93
C ALA A 197 0.84 14.94 -2.46
N LYS A 198 0.29 16.08 -2.88
CA LYS A 198 0.15 16.46 -4.30
C LYS A 198 1.41 17.12 -4.87
N ASP A 199 2.11 17.85 -4.02
CA ASP A 199 3.32 18.62 -4.30
C ASP A 199 4.01 18.98 -2.96
N LEU A 200 5.13 19.71 -3.02
CA LEU A 200 5.89 20.10 -1.83
C LEU A 200 5.10 21.03 -0.89
N LYS A 201 4.25 21.90 -1.44
CA LYS A 201 3.43 22.83 -0.64
C LYS A 201 2.35 22.07 0.12
N ASP A 202 1.70 21.10 -0.54
CA ASP A 202 0.73 20.21 0.07
C ASP A 202 1.38 19.32 1.14
N LEU A 203 2.58 18.78 0.88
CA LEU A 203 3.36 18.03 1.88
C LEU A 203 3.58 18.88 3.13
N LYS A 204 4.11 20.09 2.99
CA LYS A 204 4.37 20.99 4.13
C LYS A 204 3.11 21.29 4.93
N ARG A 205 2.00 21.60 4.23
CA ARG A 205 0.70 21.88 4.86
C ARG A 205 0.23 20.68 5.69
N ARG A 206 0.24 19.50 5.09
CA ARG A 206 -0.17 18.25 5.74
C ARG A 206 0.70 17.89 6.94
N LEU A 207 2.02 18.04 6.83
CA LEU A 207 2.93 17.85 7.97
C LEU A 207 2.57 18.76 9.13
N GLY A 208 2.23 20.03 8.85
CA GLY A 208 1.78 20.98 9.87
C GLY A 208 0.42 20.63 10.50
N GLU A 209 -0.43 19.90 9.80
CA GLU A 209 -1.76 19.45 10.26
C GLU A 209 -1.71 18.18 11.11
N ILE A 210 -0.57 17.50 11.22
CA ILE A 210 -0.41 16.33 12.07
C ILE A 210 -0.67 16.71 13.53
N ILE A 211 -1.64 16.05 14.16
CA ILE A 211 -1.91 16.12 15.60
C ILE A 211 -0.83 15.31 16.33
N ILE A 212 -0.02 15.99 17.14
CA ILE A 212 1.08 15.36 17.87
C ILE A 212 0.64 14.75 19.20
N GLY A 213 -0.48 15.22 19.74
CA GLY A 213 -1.06 14.84 21.03
C GLY A 213 -2.14 15.84 21.43
N VAL A 214 -2.49 15.87 22.71
CA VAL A 214 -3.35 16.93 23.27
C VAL A 214 -2.70 17.69 24.40
N ASN A 215 -3.23 18.88 24.67
CA ASN A 215 -2.93 19.63 25.88
C ASN A 215 -3.74 19.11 27.10
N CYS A 216 -3.48 19.69 28.27
CA CYS A 216 -4.19 19.34 29.51
C CYS A 216 -5.71 19.60 29.48
N ASP A 217 -6.19 20.39 28.50
CA ASP A 217 -7.61 20.74 28.30
C ASP A 217 -8.27 19.85 27.22
N ASP A 218 -7.58 18.80 26.76
CA ASP A 218 -8.01 17.86 25.69
C ASP A 218 -8.20 18.51 24.31
N GLU A 219 -7.51 19.63 24.06
CA GLU A 219 -7.44 20.27 22.74
C GLU A 219 -6.27 19.70 21.92
N PRO A 220 -6.46 19.49 20.61
CA PRO A 220 -5.43 18.94 19.74
C PRO A 220 -4.26 19.92 19.61
N VAL A 221 -3.04 19.41 19.79
CA VAL A 221 -1.81 20.15 19.51
C VAL A 221 -1.26 19.66 18.19
N TYR A 222 -0.96 20.59 17.28
CA TYR A 222 -0.50 20.31 15.93
C TYR A 222 1.01 20.47 15.78
N CYS A 223 1.58 19.82 14.77
CA CYS A 223 2.99 19.99 14.40
C CYS A 223 3.33 21.46 14.09
N LYS A 224 2.43 22.20 13.42
CA LYS A 224 2.59 23.64 13.14
C LYS A 224 2.64 24.52 14.40
N ASP A 225 2.09 24.06 15.52
CA ASP A 225 2.13 24.81 16.79
C ASP A 225 3.55 24.82 17.38
N LEU A 226 4.35 23.81 17.06
CA LEU A 226 5.80 23.77 17.30
C LEU A 226 6.60 24.55 16.27
N LYS A 227 5.98 25.01 15.17
CA LYS A 227 6.60 25.77 14.05
C LYS A 227 7.72 25.01 13.32
N VAL A 228 7.56 23.71 13.16
CA VAL A 228 8.61 22.79 12.66
C VAL A 228 8.27 22.11 11.35
N GLU A 229 7.08 22.37 10.79
CA GLU A 229 6.62 21.73 9.55
C GLU A 229 7.56 22.00 8.35
N SER A 230 8.22 23.16 8.35
CA SER A 230 9.26 23.48 7.36
C SER A 230 10.51 22.61 7.51
N ALA A 231 10.96 22.34 8.74
CA ALA A 231 12.13 21.51 9.00
C ALA A 231 11.87 20.05 8.58
N LEU A 232 10.68 19.53 8.87
CA LEU A 232 10.26 18.21 8.40
C LEU A 232 10.20 18.15 6.87
N THR A 233 9.67 19.20 6.24
CA THR A 233 9.60 19.30 4.77
C THR A 233 11.00 19.30 4.14
N VAL A 234 11.99 19.97 4.76
CA VAL A 234 13.38 19.99 4.27
C VAL A 234 13.96 18.57 4.24
N LEU A 235 13.74 17.78 5.28
CA LEU A 235 14.21 16.39 5.33
C LEU A 235 13.56 15.50 4.25
N LEU A 236 12.32 15.79 3.88
CA LEU A 236 11.54 15.00 2.93
C LEU A 236 11.58 15.54 1.50
N LYS A 237 12.25 16.68 1.25
CA LYS A 237 12.22 17.38 -0.03
C LYS A 237 12.66 16.49 -1.19
N ASP A 238 13.76 15.78 -1.03
CA ASP A 238 14.31 14.93 -2.10
C ASP A 238 13.59 13.56 -2.12
N ALA A 239 13.17 13.08 -0.95
CA ALA A 239 12.33 11.88 -0.80
C ALA A 239 10.90 12.04 -1.34
N LEU A 240 10.50 13.24 -1.77
CA LEU A 240 9.25 13.48 -2.49
C LEU A 240 9.35 13.10 -3.97
N SER A 241 10.57 13.02 -4.51
CA SER A 241 10.84 12.73 -5.92
C SER A 241 10.77 11.22 -6.19
N PRO A 242 9.89 10.76 -7.10
CA PRO A 242 9.76 9.34 -7.45
C PRO A 242 11.06 8.73 -7.97
N ASN A 243 11.31 7.46 -7.64
CA ASN A 243 12.49 6.73 -8.08
C ASN A 243 12.18 5.91 -9.34
N LEU A 244 12.78 6.27 -10.47
CA LEU A 244 12.74 5.54 -11.72
C LEU A 244 13.74 4.38 -11.69
N VAL A 245 13.22 3.18 -11.92
CA VAL A 245 13.93 1.93 -12.15
C VAL A 245 13.30 1.23 -13.36
N GLN A 246 13.63 -0.05 -13.59
CA GLN A 246 13.13 -0.79 -14.74
C GLN A 246 12.79 -2.24 -14.40
N THR A 247 11.99 -2.88 -15.24
CA THR A 247 11.79 -4.33 -15.22
C THR A 247 12.97 -5.03 -15.91
N LEU A 248 13.00 -6.37 -15.84
CA LEU A 248 13.97 -7.16 -16.62
C LEU A 248 13.83 -6.99 -18.14
N GLU A 249 12.66 -6.53 -18.61
CA GLU A 249 12.38 -6.22 -20.02
C GLU A 249 12.43 -4.71 -20.32
N GLU A 250 13.04 -3.94 -19.43
CA GLU A 250 13.29 -2.50 -19.59
C GLU A 250 12.01 -1.64 -19.71
N THR A 251 10.90 -2.11 -19.12
CA THR A 251 9.71 -1.28 -18.91
C THR A 251 9.99 -0.29 -17.76
N PRO A 252 9.68 1.01 -17.92
CA PRO A 252 9.90 2.01 -16.88
C PRO A 252 8.99 1.81 -15.67
N VAL A 253 9.58 1.88 -14.47
CA VAL A 253 8.88 1.67 -13.19
C VAL A 253 9.21 2.78 -12.21
N PHE A 254 8.20 3.41 -11.61
CA PHE A 254 8.38 4.18 -10.39
C PHE A 254 8.21 3.31 -9.15
N VAL A 255 9.21 3.29 -8.28
CA VAL A 255 9.11 2.71 -6.93
C VAL A 255 9.14 3.86 -5.94
N HIS A 256 8.03 4.18 -5.29
CA HIS A 256 7.99 5.37 -4.44
C HIS A 256 6.91 5.30 -3.35
N GLY A 257 7.33 5.52 -2.11
CA GLY A 257 6.49 5.43 -0.93
C GLY A 257 6.07 3.99 -0.62
N GLY A 258 5.69 3.71 0.63
CA GLY A 258 5.35 2.37 1.06
C GLY A 258 4.59 2.33 2.38
N PRO A 259 3.38 2.94 2.47
CA PRO A 259 2.60 2.91 3.69
C PRO A 259 2.02 1.51 3.90
N PHE A 260 1.80 1.14 5.17
CA PHE A 260 1.07 -0.07 5.51
C PHE A 260 -0.33 -0.09 4.89
N ALA A 261 -0.80 -1.25 4.45
CA ALA A 261 -2.13 -1.41 3.86
C ALA A 261 -3.23 -1.70 4.89
N ASN A 262 -2.89 -1.88 6.16
CA ASN A 262 -3.85 -2.05 7.26
C ASN A 262 -4.21 -0.70 7.88
N ILE A 263 -3.22 -0.05 8.49
CA ILE A 263 -3.36 1.23 9.21
C ILE A 263 -3.16 2.47 8.33
N ALA A 264 -3.01 2.27 7.02
CA ALA A 264 -3.03 3.30 6.01
C ALA A 264 -3.56 2.71 4.70
N HIS A 265 -3.51 3.50 3.63
CA HIS A 265 -4.14 3.20 2.35
C HIS A 265 -3.37 2.18 1.49
N GLY A 266 -2.11 1.86 1.81
CA GLY A 266 -1.43 0.71 1.20
C GLY A 266 -1.03 0.82 -0.27
N THR A 267 -0.81 2.03 -0.78
CA THR A 267 -0.47 2.27 -2.20
C THR A 267 0.86 3.00 -2.34
N ASN A 268 1.44 3.03 -3.55
CA ASN A 268 2.56 3.91 -3.85
C ASN A 268 2.15 5.40 -3.77
N SER A 269 3.10 6.32 -3.80
CA SER A 269 2.79 7.75 -3.72
C SER A 269 1.87 8.27 -4.83
N LEU A 270 1.08 9.30 -4.51
CA LEU A 270 0.22 10.01 -5.45
C LEU A 270 1.04 10.73 -6.53
N ILE A 271 2.16 11.37 -6.17
CA ILE A 271 3.04 12.06 -7.13
C ILE A 271 3.58 11.10 -8.18
N ALA A 272 4.05 9.91 -7.80
CA ALA A 272 4.53 8.92 -8.77
C ALA A 272 3.43 8.49 -9.74
N THR A 273 2.23 8.19 -9.23
CA THR A 273 1.10 7.81 -10.10
C THR A 273 0.70 8.94 -11.04
N LYS A 274 0.57 10.18 -10.55
CA LYS A 274 0.23 11.33 -11.39
C LYS A 274 1.30 11.64 -12.42
N MET A 275 2.57 11.54 -12.05
CA MET A 275 3.69 11.76 -12.96
C MET A 275 3.72 10.70 -14.06
N ALA A 276 3.55 9.42 -13.71
CA ALA A 276 3.46 8.33 -14.69
C ALA A 276 2.29 8.54 -15.67
N LEU A 277 1.13 8.99 -15.18
CA LEU A 277 -0.04 9.26 -16.04
C LEU A 277 0.21 10.37 -17.06
N LYS A 278 1.14 11.30 -16.81
CA LYS A 278 1.54 12.32 -17.78
C LYS A 278 2.68 11.88 -18.73
N LEU A 279 3.36 10.79 -18.41
CA LEU A 279 4.53 10.30 -19.15
C LEU A 279 4.19 9.08 -20.03
N ALA A 280 3.16 8.32 -19.68
CA ALA A 280 2.75 7.09 -20.34
C ALA A 280 1.26 7.06 -20.67
N ASP A 281 0.91 6.32 -21.72
CA ASP A 281 -0.48 6.13 -22.16
C ASP A 281 -1.21 5.12 -21.28
N TYR A 282 -0.47 4.18 -20.67
CA TYR A 282 -1.00 3.18 -19.74
C TYR A 282 -0.14 3.11 -18.48
N VAL A 283 -0.76 3.22 -17.31
CA VAL A 283 -0.07 3.18 -16.02
C VAL A 283 -0.63 2.05 -15.18
N VAL A 284 0.18 1.04 -14.93
CA VAL A 284 -0.17 -0.10 -14.08
C VAL A 284 0.27 0.19 -12.65
N VAL A 285 -0.65 0.17 -11.70
CA VAL A 285 -0.38 0.38 -10.28
C VAL A 285 -0.94 -0.78 -9.47
N GLU A 286 -0.52 -0.93 -8.21
CA GLU A 286 -1.13 -1.90 -7.29
C GLU A 286 -1.49 -1.27 -5.94
N ALA A 287 -2.37 -1.94 -5.21
CA ALA A 287 -2.66 -1.66 -3.81
C ALA A 287 -2.42 -2.91 -2.95
N GLY A 288 -2.00 -2.75 -1.69
CA GLY A 288 -1.70 -3.87 -0.78
C GLY A 288 -2.93 -4.72 -0.42
N PHE A 289 -2.72 -6.00 -0.07
CA PHE A 289 -3.81 -6.97 0.24
C PHE A 289 -4.81 -7.22 -0.89
N GLY A 290 -6.04 -7.65 -0.57
CA GLY A 290 -7.09 -7.93 -1.54
C GLY A 290 -7.90 -6.69 -1.92
N ALA A 291 -8.89 -6.84 -2.79
CA ALA A 291 -9.75 -5.73 -3.21
C ALA A 291 -10.60 -5.16 -2.07
N ASP A 292 -10.88 -5.98 -1.05
CA ASP A 292 -11.58 -5.60 0.17
C ASP A 292 -10.83 -4.56 1.02
N LEU A 293 -9.50 -4.47 0.89
CA LEU A 293 -8.70 -3.48 1.63
C LEU A 293 -7.95 -2.55 0.69
N GLY A 294 -7.12 -3.10 -0.18
CA GLY A 294 -6.25 -2.31 -1.05
C GLY A 294 -7.02 -1.50 -2.06
N ALA A 295 -7.91 -2.16 -2.81
CA ALA A 295 -8.67 -1.50 -3.87
C ALA A 295 -9.67 -0.50 -3.29
N GLU A 296 -10.45 -0.88 -2.27
CA GLU A 296 -11.34 0.03 -1.54
C GLU A 296 -10.60 1.31 -1.10
N LYS A 297 -9.48 1.19 -0.40
CA LYS A 297 -8.69 2.36 0.03
C LYS A 297 -8.05 3.11 -1.14
N PHE A 298 -7.69 2.43 -2.22
CA PHE A 298 -7.23 3.09 -3.43
C PHE A 298 -8.33 3.99 -3.99
N PHE A 299 -9.57 3.52 -4.07
CA PHE A 299 -10.71 4.27 -4.59
C PHE A 299 -11.16 5.38 -3.63
N ASP A 300 -11.49 5.03 -2.39
CA ASP A 300 -12.13 5.94 -1.45
C ASP A 300 -11.18 6.97 -0.82
N ILE A 301 -9.87 6.68 -0.80
CA ILE A 301 -8.84 7.57 -0.24
C ILE A 301 -7.96 8.15 -1.35
N LYS A 302 -7.16 7.32 -2.04
CA LYS A 302 -6.14 7.83 -2.97
C LYS A 302 -6.74 8.47 -4.22
N SER A 303 -7.69 7.82 -4.88
CA SER A 303 -8.34 8.34 -6.08
C SER A 303 -9.13 9.59 -5.76
N ARG A 304 -9.86 9.61 -4.64
CA ARG A 304 -10.55 10.81 -4.15
C ARG A 304 -9.59 11.99 -3.94
N ILE A 305 -8.51 11.80 -3.17
CA ILE A 305 -7.53 12.88 -2.89
C ILE A 305 -6.83 13.33 -4.17
N GLY A 306 -6.48 12.38 -5.04
CA GLY A 306 -5.73 12.59 -6.26
C GLY A 306 -6.53 13.04 -7.47
N ASN A 307 -7.87 12.98 -7.39
CA ASN A 307 -8.77 13.02 -8.55
C ASN A 307 -8.36 12.02 -9.64
N LEU A 308 -8.03 10.79 -9.24
CA LEU A 308 -7.65 9.73 -10.17
C LEU A 308 -8.90 9.00 -10.69
N LYS A 309 -8.86 8.62 -11.95
CA LYS A 309 -9.93 7.87 -12.62
C LYS A 309 -9.39 6.52 -13.10
N PRO A 310 -9.57 5.44 -12.31
CA PRO A 310 -9.19 4.11 -12.75
C PRO A 310 -9.94 3.76 -14.04
N SER A 311 -9.22 3.28 -15.05
CA SER A 311 -9.77 2.87 -16.34
C SER A 311 -10.16 1.39 -16.36
N CYS A 312 -9.44 0.54 -15.61
CA CYS A 312 -9.69 -0.88 -15.49
C CYS A 312 -9.04 -1.42 -14.21
N VAL A 313 -9.59 -2.51 -13.68
CA VAL A 313 -8.99 -3.27 -12.58
C VAL A 313 -8.62 -4.68 -13.04
N VAL A 314 -7.43 -5.13 -12.66
CA VAL A 314 -7.01 -6.53 -12.81
C VAL A 314 -7.10 -7.21 -11.45
N LEU A 315 -7.89 -8.26 -11.36
CA LEU A 315 -8.07 -9.03 -10.12
C LEU A 315 -7.30 -10.35 -10.21
N VAL A 316 -6.22 -10.45 -9.43
CA VAL A 316 -5.33 -11.61 -9.43
C VAL A 316 -5.87 -12.72 -8.55
N ALA A 317 -5.91 -13.95 -9.10
CA ALA A 317 -6.23 -15.17 -8.37
C ALA A 317 -5.32 -16.33 -8.79
N SER A 318 -5.23 -17.35 -7.94
CA SER A 318 -4.55 -18.62 -8.26
C SER A 318 -5.36 -19.80 -7.74
N LEU A 319 -5.26 -20.96 -8.40
CA LEU A 319 -6.04 -22.15 -8.04
C LEU A 319 -5.70 -22.63 -6.63
N ARG A 320 -4.42 -22.60 -6.24
CA ARG A 320 -3.98 -22.91 -4.87
C ARG A 320 -4.61 -22.00 -3.81
N ALA A 321 -4.73 -20.70 -4.09
CA ALA A 321 -5.32 -19.76 -3.14
C ALA A 321 -6.83 -19.98 -3.01
N LEU A 322 -7.52 -20.25 -4.12
CA LEU A 322 -8.93 -20.62 -4.11
C LEU A 322 -9.16 -21.95 -3.38
N LYS A 323 -8.37 -22.98 -3.65
CA LYS A 323 -8.41 -24.24 -2.88
C LYS A 323 -8.23 -24.02 -1.38
N PHE A 324 -7.30 -23.16 -0.98
CA PHE A 324 -7.11 -22.78 0.42
C PHE A 324 -8.36 -22.12 1.01
N HIS A 325 -8.97 -21.19 0.27
CA HIS A 325 -10.23 -20.57 0.67
C HIS A 325 -11.40 -21.57 0.76
N GLY A 326 -11.37 -22.65 -0.03
CA GLY A 326 -12.30 -23.77 0.07
C GLY A 326 -11.99 -24.79 1.17
N GLY A 327 -10.99 -24.52 2.01
CA GLY A 327 -10.64 -25.35 3.18
C GLY A 327 -9.58 -26.42 2.92
N ALA A 328 -8.89 -26.41 1.78
CA ALA A 328 -7.79 -27.34 1.55
C ALA A 328 -6.62 -27.09 2.52
N ASN A 329 -5.97 -28.17 2.95
CA ASN A 329 -4.80 -28.07 3.82
C ASN A 329 -3.64 -27.39 3.08
N LYS A 330 -2.92 -26.49 3.77
CA LYS A 330 -1.75 -25.77 3.22
C LYS A 330 -0.70 -26.71 2.59
N LYS A 331 -0.56 -27.94 3.09
CA LYS A 331 0.41 -28.93 2.58
C LYS A 331 -0.03 -29.63 1.28
N ASP A 332 -1.31 -29.56 0.93
CA ASP A 332 -1.89 -30.31 -0.19
C ASP A 332 -2.32 -29.40 -1.35
N LEU A 333 -1.96 -28.12 -1.32
CA LEU A 333 -2.41 -27.13 -2.31
C LEU A 333 -1.85 -27.35 -3.72
N GLU A 334 -0.79 -28.13 -3.86
CA GLU A 334 -0.19 -28.52 -5.15
C GLU A 334 -0.89 -29.73 -5.78
N LYS A 335 -1.74 -30.44 -5.03
CA LYS A 335 -2.52 -31.56 -5.56
C LYS A 335 -3.82 -31.04 -6.15
N GLU A 336 -4.31 -31.73 -7.19
CA GLU A 336 -5.65 -31.47 -7.73
C GLU A 336 -6.72 -31.66 -6.64
N ASN A 337 -7.60 -30.67 -6.49
CA ASN A 337 -8.76 -30.73 -5.61
C ASN A 337 -9.88 -29.81 -6.10
N ILE A 338 -10.64 -30.29 -7.08
CA ILE A 338 -11.77 -29.57 -7.68
C ILE A 338 -12.84 -29.21 -6.63
N SER A 339 -13.10 -30.08 -5.65
CA SER A 339 -14.10 -29.82 -4.62
C SER A 339 -13.74 -28.61 -3.75
N ALA A 340 -12.48 -28.50 -3.33
CA ALA A 340 -11.99 -27.34 -2.59
C ALA A 340 -11.96 -26.10 -3.48
N LEU A 341 -11.56 -26.21 -4.75
CA LEU A 341 -11.60 -25.10 -5.69
C LEU A 341 -13.01 -24.50 -5.79
N ILE A 342 -14.04 -25.33 -6.03
CA ILE A 342 -15.44 -24.89 -6.13
C ILE A 342 -15.89 -24.17 -4.85
N LYS A 343 -15.52 -24.69 -3.67
CA LYS A 343 -15.85 -24.04 -2.39
C LYS A 343 -15.11 -22.71 -2.15
N GLY A 344 -13.98 -22.50 -2.82
CA GLY A 344 -13.15 -21.29 -2.71
C GLY A 344 -13.48 -20.18 -3.70
N ILE A 345 -14.00 -20.54 -4.88
CA ILE A 345 -14.43 -19.59 -5.93
C ILE A 345 -15.34 -18.47 -5.41
N PRO A 346 -16.27 -18.68 -4.45
CA PRO A 346 -17.07 -17.59 -3.87
C PRO A 346 -16.25 -16.42 -3.34
N ASN A 347 -15.01 -16.62 -2.88
CA ASN A 347 -14.13 -15.52 -2.48
C ASN A 347 -13.79 -14.64 -3.69
N LEU A 348 -13.36 -15.23 -4.81
CA LEU A 348 -13.08 -14.51 -6.05
C LEU A 348 -14.31 -13.76 -6.56
N LEU A 349 -15.47 -14.43 -6.61
CA LEU A 349 -16.71 -13.81 -7.07
C LEU A 349 -17.14 -12.63 -6.18
N HIS A 350 -16.85 -12.67 -4.88
CA HIS A 350 -17.08 -11.54 -3.99
C HIS A 350 -16.15 -10.36 -4.31
N HIS A 351 -14.88 -10.60 -4.62
CA HIS A 351 -13.97 -9.53 -5.08
C HIS A 351 -14.33 -8.97 -6.46
N VAL A 352 -14.88 -9.81 -7.35
CA VAL A 352 -15.48 -9.36 -8.61
C VAL A 352 -16.66 -8.43 -8.32
N HIS A 353 -17.55 -8.81 -7.39
CA HIS A 353 -18.69 -8.00 -6.97
C HIS A 353 -18.25 -6.62 -6.43
N ILE A 354 -17.24 -6.57 -5.56
CA ILE A 354 -16.68 -5.31 -5.05
C ILE A 354 -16.31 -4.40 -6.24
N ILE A 355 -15.58 -4.90 -7.23
CA ILE A 355 -15.06 -4.06 -8.31
C ILE A 355 -16.17 -3.64 -9.29
N ARG A 356 -16.96 -4.61 -9.76
CA ARG A 356 -17.94 -4.40 -10.83
C ARG A 356 -19.24 -3.79 -10.34
N ASP A 357 -19.74 -4.24 -9.19
CA ASP A 357 -21.10 -3.93 -8.74
C ASP A 357 -21.12 -2.87 -7.62
N VAL A 358 -19.99 -2.65 -6.91
CA VAL A 358 -19.89 -1.61 -5.87
C VAL A 358 -19.15 -0.37 -6.38
N PHE A 359 -18.05 -0.55 -7.10
CA PHE A 359 -17.25 0.56 -7.65
C PHE A 359 -17.45 0.81 -9.15
N HIS A 360 -18.28 -0.02 -9.82
CA HIS A 360 -18.70 0.17 -11.22
C HIS A 360 -17.55 0.33 -12.22
N LEU A 361 -16.50 -0.47 -12.04
CA LEU A 361 -15.29 -0.45 -12.86
C LEU A 361 -15.21 -1.66 -13.81
N PRO A 362 -14.65 -1.47 -15.04
CA PRO A 362 -14.21 -2.56 -15.88
C PRO A 362 -13.22 -3.48 -15.15
N LEU A 363 -13.35 -4.79 -15.36
CA LEU A 363 -12.60 -5.80 -14.62
C LEU A 363 -12.10 -6.93 -15.54
N VAL A 364 -10.84 -7.33 -15.34
CA VAL A 364 -10.28 -8.57 -15.90
C VAL A 364 -9.69 -9.43 -14.78
N VAL A 365 -10.09 -10.70 -14.70
CA VAL A 365 -9.51 -11.66 -13.77
C VAL A 365 -8.22 -12.26 -14.34
N ALA A 366 -7.10 -12.06 -13.66
CA ALA A 366 -5.83 -12.68 -14.02
C ALA A 366 -5.63 -13.97 -13.23
N ILE A 367 -5.64 -15.11 -13.91
CA ILE A 367 -5.42 -16.43 -13.32
C ILE A 367 -3.92 -16.75 -13.42
N ASN A 368 -3.17 -16.53 -12.34
CA ASN A 368 -1.75 -16.88 -12.31
C ASN A 368 -1.58 -18.41 -12.31
N LYS A 369 -1.01 -18.94 -13.39
CA LYS A 369 -0.80 -20.37 -13.60
C LYS A 369 0.49 -20.86 -12.94
N PHE A 370 0.37 -21.94 -12.19
CA PHE A 370 1.49 -22.68 -11.60
C PHE A 370 1.71 -24.02 -12.31
N SER A 371 2.91 -24.60 -12.16
CA SER A 371 3.30 -25.83 -12.86
C SER A 371 2.51 -27.07 -12.43
N PHE A 372 1.89 -27.04 -11.26
CA PHE A 372 1.10 -28.13 -10.69
C PHE A 372 -0.42 -27.92 -10.83
N ASP A 373 -0.85 -26.79 -11.41
CA ASP A 373 -2.27 -26.54 -11.67
C ASP A 373 -2.74 -27.49 -12.78
N SER A 374 -3.82 -28.24 -12.54
CA SER A 374 -4.34 -29.19 -13.53
C SER A 374 -5.24 -28.51 -14.55
N ASP A 375 -5.29 -29.05 -15.78
CA ASP A 375 -6.20 -28.56 -16.81
C ASP A 375 -7.68 -28.68 -16.38
N GLY A 376 -8.01 -29.67 -15.54
CA GLY A 376 -9.33 -29.83 -14.96
C GLY A 376 -9.70 -28.67 -14.03
N GLU A 377 -8.81 -28.28 -13.11
CA GLU A 377 -9.02 -27.14 -12.20
C GLU A 377 -9.13 -25.82 -12.97
N ILE A 378 -8.26 -25.62 -13.96
CA ILE A 378 -8.30 -24.42 -14.83
C ILE A 378 -9.65 -24.36 -15.55
N LYS A 379 -10.10 -25.47 -16.13
CA LYS A 379 -11.38 -25.55 -16.84
C LYS A 379 -12.55 -25.17 -15.93
N VAL A 380 -12.60 -25.68 -14.69
CA VAL A 380 -13.67 -25.33 -13.74
C VAL A 380 -13.71 -23.82 -13.49
N LEU A 381 -12.58 -23.19 -13.19
CA LEU A 381 -12.54 -21.76 -12.94
C LEU A 381 -12.94 -20.95 -14.19
N VAL A 382 -12.42 -21.31 -15.36
CA VAL A 382 -12.72 -20.65 -16.64
C VAL A 382 -14.20 -20.76 -16.98
N ASP A 383 -14.80 -21.95 -16.84
CA ASP A 383 -16.22 -22.16 -17.10
C ASP A 383 -17.07 -21.31 -16.15
N THR A 384 -16.74 -21.25 -14.86
CA THR A 384 -17.43 -20.37 -13.91
C THR A 384 -17.31 -18.89 -14.28
N LEU A 385 -16.12 -18.40 -14.67
CA LEU A 385 -15.96 -17.00 -15.07
C LEU A 385 -16.78 -16.66 -16.33
N LYS A 386 -16.85 -17.58 -17.29
CA LYS A 386 -17.71 -17.45 -18.48
C LYS A 386 -19.20 -17.42 -18.13
N GLU A 387 -19.66 -18.32 -17.26
CA GLU A 387 -21.06 -18.36 -16.80
C GLU A 387 -21.49 -17.04 -16.14
N HIS A 388 -20.57 -16.34 -15.47
CA HIS A 388 -20.81 -15.04 -14.84
C HIS A 388 -20.52 -13.83 -15.74
N ASN A 389 -20.18 -14.04 -17.02
CA ASN A 389 -19.77 -13.01 -17.98
C ASN A 389 -18.61 -12.14 -17.46
N ILE A 390 -17.58 -12.77 -16.90
CA ILE A 390 -16.40 -12.09 -16.36
C ILE A 390 -15.24 -12.28 -17.35
N ARG A 391 -14.62 -11.19 -17.79
CA ARG A 391 -13.37 -11.25 -18.59
C ARG A 391 -12.26 -11.86 -17.75
N PHE A 392 -11.44 -12.70 -18.36
CA PHE A 392 -10.31 -13.32 -17.70
C PHE A 392 -9.18 -13.61 -18.68
N ALA A 393 -7.99 -13.78 -18.16
CA ALA A 393 -6.85 -14.28 -18.91
C ALA A 393 -5.99 -15.18 -18.01
N ILE A 394 -5.41 -16.23 -18.61
CA ILE A 394 -4.40 -17.03 -17.94
C ILE A 394 -3.06 -16.30 -18.03
N SER A 395 -2.40 -16.13 -16.89
CA SER A 395 -1.15 -15.39 -16.76
C SER A 395 0.00 -16.35 -16.44
N GLU A 396 1.02 -16.35 -17.30
CA GLU A 396 2.25 -17.15 -17.17
C GLU A 396 3.50 -16.25 -17.03
N VAL A 397 3.32 -14.98 -16.65
CA VAL A 397 4.39 -13.96 -16.63
C VAL A 397 5.58 -14.33 -15.74
N TYR A 398 5.35 -15.12 -14.68
CA TYR A 398 6.43 -15.63 -13.83
C TYR A 398 7.44 -16.47 -14.61
N ASN A 399 6.98 -17.35 -15.52
CA ASN A 399 7.84 -18.26 -16.29
C ASN A 399 8.23 -17.69 -17.66
N LYS A 400 7.38 -16.84 -18.24
CA LYS A 400 7.47 -16.42 -19.64
C LYS A 400 7.70 -14.92 -19.86
N GLY A 401 7.75 -14.10 -18.82
CA GLY A 401 7.89 -12.64 -18.95
C GLY A 401 6.68 -12.04 -19.67
N SER A 402 6.89 -11.00 -20.48
CA SER A 402 5.83 -10.35 -21.28
C SER A 402 5.02 -11.32 -22.14
N ASN A 403 5.68 -12.33 -22.74
CA ASN A 403 5.01 -13.33 -23.57
C ASN A 403 3.93 -14.10 -22.80
N GLY A 404 4.09 -14.27 -21.48
CA GLY A 404 3.10 -14.90 -20.61
C GLY A 404 1.97 -13.98 -20.17
N GLY A 405 2.01 -12.70 -20.52
CA GLY A 405 1.02 -11.68 -20.16
C GLY A 405 0.28 -11.07 -21.35
N LEU A 406 0.57 -11.50 -22.58
CA LEU A 406 0.00 -10.91 -23.80
C LEU A 406 -1.53 -11.03 -23.86
N GLU A 407 -2.09 -12.17 -23.43
CA GLU A 407 -3.54 -12.37 -23.37
C GLU A 407 -4.17 -11.42 -22.35
N LEU A 408 -3.60 -11.34 -21.14
CA LEU A 408 -4.05 -10.41 -20.10
C LEU A 408 -3.99 -8.96 -20.57
N ALA A 409 -2.90 -8.55 -21.23
CA ALA A 409 -2.75 -7.20 -21.75
C ALA A 409 -3.82 -6.87 -22.81
N LYS A 410 -4.16 -7.83 -23.69
CA LYS A 410 -5.23 -7.65 -24.69
C LYS A 410 -6.60 -7.52 -24.04
N GLU A 411 -6.94 -8.40 -23.10
CA GLU A 411 -8.22 -8.31 -22.36
C GLU A 411 -8.35 -7.00 -21.59
N VAL A 412 -7.25 -6.50 -21.00
CA VAL A 412 -7.24 -5.19 -20.33
C VAL A 412 -7.47 -4.05 -21.34
N LEU A 413 -6.83 -4.09 -22.50
CA LEU A 413 -7.04 -3.10 -23.56
C LEU A 413 -8.49 -3.12 -24.05
N GLU A 414 -9.07 -4.31 -24.26
CA GLU A 414 -10.47 -4.46 -24.66
C GLU A 414 -11.44 -3.98 -23.58
N ALA A 415 -11.19 -4.30 -22.31
CA ALA A 415 -12.01 -3.81 -21.20
C ALA A 415 -11.99 -2.28 -21.10
N ILE A 416 -10.83 -1.64 -21.34
CA ILE A 416 -10.71 -0.17 -21.34
C ILE A 416 -11.45 0.46 -22.53
N GLU A 417 -11.48 -0.21 -23.68
CA GLU A 417 -12.06 0.29 -24.93
C GLU A 417 -13.59 0.12 -24.95
N PHE A 418 -14.09 -1.02 -24.48
CA PHE A 418 -15.46 -1.47 -24.75
C PHE A 418 -16.37 -1.63 -23.52
N ASP A 419 -15.82 -1.74 -22.31
CA ASP A 419 -16.66 -1.90 -21.12
C ASP A 419 -17.02 -0.54 -20.52
N ASP A 420 -18.24 -0.43 -19.99
CA ASP A 420 -18.69 0.80 -19.33
C ASP A 420 -17.88 1.08 -18.06
N ASN A 421 -17.45 2.33 -17.91
CA ASN A 421 -16.76 2.81 -16.72
C ASN A 421 -17.57 3.92 -16.06
N ASN A 422 -18.27 3.56 -14.99
CA ASN A 422 -19.10 4.46 -14.19
C ASN A 422 -18.53 4.61 -12.78
N PHE A 423 -17.20 4.66 -12.67
CA PHE A 423 -16.50 4.71 -11.38
C PHE A 423 -17.10 5.72 -10.41
N GLU A 424 -17.50 5.23 -9.25
CA GLU A 424 -17.94 6.04 -8.12
C GLU A 424 -17.25 5.62 -6.83
N VAL A 425 -17.10 6.57 -5.92
CA VAL A 425 -16.63 6.31 -4.56
C VAL A 425 -17.80 5.80 -3.71
N LEU A 426 -17.51 5.03 -2.66
CA LEU A 426 -18.50 4.27 -1.91
C LEU A 426 -19.45 5.13 -1.05
N TYR A 427 -18.94 6.27 -0.56
CA TYR A 427 -19.62 7.15 0.39
C TYR A 427 -19.25 8.62 0.18
N ASP A 428 -20.13 9.53 0.61
CA ASP A 428 -19.82 10.97 0.70
C ASP A 428 -18.97 11.27 1.94
N LEU A 429 -18.13 12.31 1.87
CA LEU A 429 -17.33 12.75 3.01
C LEU A 429 -18.17 13.40 4.11
N GLU A 430 -19.32 13.99 3.80
CA GLU A 430 -20.20 14.64 4.78
C GLU A 430 -21.06 13.64 5.57
N GLU A 431 -21.07 12.36 5.17
CA GLU A 431 -21.76 11.31 5.93
C GLU A 431 -21.10 11.07 7.30
N PRO A 432 -21.88 10.71 8.34
CA PRO A 432 -21.33 10.24 9.61
C PRO A 432 -20.37 9.06 9.42
N TYR A 433 -19.32 8.98 10.24
CA TYR A 433 -18.33 7.91 10.12
C TYR A 433 -18.95 6.52 10.28
N GLU A 434 -19.94 6.39 11.14
CA GLU A 434 -20.68 5.16 11.37
C GLU A 434 -21.38 4.69 10.10
N GLU A 435 -21.95 5.61 9.31
CA GLU A 435 -22.61 5.29 8.04
C GLU A 435 -21.59 4.89 6.96
N LYS A 436 -20.45 5.60 6.89
CA LYS A 436 -19.35 5.24 5.98
C LYS A 436 -18.85 3.82 6.27
N ILE A 437 -18.63 3.49 7.55
CA ILE A 437 -18.17 2.16 7.97
C ILE A 437 -19.22 1.10 7.68
N GLU A 438 -20.49 1.37 7.95
CA GLU A 438 -21.59 0.45 7.66
C GLU A 438 -21.68 0.13 6.16
N LYS A 439 -21.49 1.13 5.29
CA LYS A 439 -21.39 0.93 3.84
C LYS A 439 -20.22 0.04 3.46
N ILE A 440 -19.03 0.26 4.03
CA ILE A 440 -17.86 -0.60 3.79
C ILE A 440 -18.17 -2.04 4.23
N VAL A 441 -18.70 -2.25 5.43
CA VAL A 441 -18.99 -3.60 5.93
C VAL A 441 -20.04 -4.32 5.08
N ARG A 442 -21.13 -3.64 4.73
CA ARG A 442 -22.22 -4.27 3.96
C ARG A 442 -21.86 -4.50 2.51
N LYS A 443 -21.36 -3.48 1.81
CA LYS A 443 -21.13 -3.53 0.37
C LYS A 443 -19.79 -4.16 0.02
N VAL A 444 -18.73 -3.86 0.77
CA VAL A 444 -17.39 -4.37 0.48
C VAL A 444 -17.15 -5.70 1.19
N TYR A 445 -17.48 -5.84 2.47
CA TYR A 445 -17.16 -7.08 3.20
C TYR A 445 -18.25 -8.14 3.09
N GLY A 446 -19.50 -7.74 2.83
CA GLY A 446 -20.66 -8.64 2.86
C GLY A 446 -21.11 -9.00 4.27
N GLY A 447 -20.76 -8.19 5.27
CA GLY A 447 -21.19 -8.36 6.66
C GLY A 447 -22.56 -7.73 6.94
N ASN A 448 -23.16 -8.12 8.06
CA ASN A 448 -24.50 -7.69 8.48
C ASN A 448 -24.53 -6.33 9.19
N GLY A 449 -23.37 -5.80 9.58
CA GLY A 449 -23.23 -4.50 10.23
C GLY A 449 -22.04 -4.41 11.18
N VAL A 450 -22.00 -3.34 11.96
CA VAL A 450 -20.87 -2.98 12.81
C VAL A 450 -21.24 -2.95 14.29
N LEU A 451 -20.32 -3.39 15.15
CA LEU A 451 -20.38 -3.21 16.61
C LEU A 451 -19.26 -2.25 17.04
N TYR A 452 -19.55 -1.38 18.00
CA TYR A 452 -18.57 -0.43 18.55
C TYR A 452 -18.36 -0.68 20.03
N THR A 453 -17.11 -0.83 20.45
CA THR A 453 -16.76 -0.82 21.88
C THR A 453 -16.96 0.57 22.46
N ASP A 454 -17.06 0.68 23.79
CA ASP A 454 -17.19 1.99 24.45
C ASP A 454 -15.99 2.89 24.15
N LYS A 455 -14.77 2.32 24.14
CA LYS A 455 -13.57 3.04 23.71
C LYS A 455 -13.67 3.60 22.29
N ALA A 456 -14.24 2.84 21.35
CA ALA A 456 -14.42 3.32 19.98
C ALA A 456 -15.41 4.49 19.92
N LYS A 457 -16.48 4.46 20.73
CA LYS A 457 -17.42 5.57 20.84
C LYS A 457 -16.73 6.82 21.41
N ASP A 458 -15.98 6.67 22.49
CA ASP A 458 -15.21 7.76 23.10
C ASP A 458 -14.20 8.39 22.12
N ASP A 459 -13.47 7.55 21.37
CA ASP A 459 -12.52 8.05 20.35
C ASP A 459 -13.26 8.84 19.26
N LEU A 460 -14.44 8.39 18.83
CA LEU A 460 -15.21 9.02 17.77
C LEU A 460 -15.85 10.35 18.21
N GLU A 461 -16.42 10.38 19.42
CA GLU A 461 -16.90 11.61 20.06
C GLU A 461 -15.79 12.65 20.16
N ARG A 462 -14.58 12.23 20.52
CA ARG A 462 -13.40 13.10 20.58
C ARG A 462 -13.00 13.63 19.20
N ILE A 463 -13.01 12.78 18.16
CA ILE A 463 -12.74 13.19 16.77
C ILE A 463 -13.76 14.24 16.30
N TYR A 464 -15.05 14.05 16.61
CA TYR A 464 -16.11 15.01 16.31
C TYR A 464 -15.92 16.33 17.09
N LYS A 465 -15.55 16.27 18.37
CA LYS A 465 -15.24 17.47 19.19
C LYS A 465 -14.08 18.27 18.59
N TRP A 466 -13.09 17.61 18.00
CA TRP A 466 -12.00 18.25 17.27
C TRP A 466 -12.37 18.75 15.88
N SER A 467 -13.67 18.73 15.53
CA SER A 467 -14.21 19.21 14.25
C SER A 467 -13.72 18.44 13.02
N TYR A 468 -13.34 17.17 13.17
CA TYR A 468 -13.00 16.28 12.07
C TYR A 468 -14.19 15.41 11.69
N ASN A 469 -15.11 15.95 10.90
CA ASN A 469 -16.35 15.24 10.52
C ASN A 469 -16.29 14.67 9.08
N GLY A 470 -15.43 15.26 8.25
CA GLY A 470 -15.42 15.08 6.80
C GLY A 470 -14.31 14.19 6.22
N LEU A 471 -13.68 13.33 7.03
CA LEU A 471 -12.55 12.53 6.56
C LEU A 471 -12.99 11.17 5.95
N PRO A 472 -12.21 10.60 5.02
CA PRO A 472 -12.32 9.20 4.63
C PRO A 472 -12.03 8.25 5.81
N VAL A 473 -12.50 7.01 5.69
CA VAL A 473 -12.26 5.94 6.66
C VAL A 473 -11.28 4.92 6.08
N CYS A 474 -10.26 4.58 6.85
CA CYS A 474 -9.32 3.50 6.59
C CYS A 474 -9.60 2.34 7.53
N MET A 475 -10.26 1.29 7.04
CA MET A 475 -10.54 0.09 7.83
C MET A 475 -9.27 -0.71 8.08
N ALA A 476 -8.98 -1.00 9.35
CA ALA A 476 -7.81 -1.73 9.76
C ALA A 476 -8.25 -3.07 10.36
N LYS A 477 -8.39 -4.08 9.49
CA LYS A 477 -8.77 -5.45 9.84
C LYS A 477 -7.75 -6.46 9.33
N THR A 478 -7.95 -7.74 9.66
CA THR A 478 -7.18 -8.82 9.03
C THR A 478 -7.35 -8.81 7.50
N GLN A 479 -6.24 -9.01 6.78
CA GLN A 479 -6.24 -9.20 5.34
C GLN A 479 -6.71 -10.59 4.89
N TYR A 480 -6.70 -11.58 5.79
CA TYR A 480 -6.89 -12.99 5.44
C TYR A 480 -8.36 -13.41 5.26
N SER A 481 -9.29 -12.53 5.61
CA SER A 481 -10.73 -12.78 5.60
C SER A 481 -11.47 -11.51 5.19
N LEU A 482 -12.65 -11.66 4.60
CA LEU A 482 -13.60 -10.55 4.43
C LEU A 482 -14.12 -10.04 5.78
N SER A 483 -14.19 -10.89 6.80
CA SER A 483 -14.48 -10.51 8.19
C SER A 483 -13.24 -10.02 8.96
N ASP A 484 -13.44 -9.64 10.23
CA ASP A 484 -12.36 -9.35 11.17
C ASP A 484 -11.72 -10.62 11.79
N ASN A 485 -12.28 -11.80 11.50
CA ASN A 485 -11.75 -13.09 11.96
C ASN A 485 -10.92 -13.79 10.86
N PRO A 486 -9.59 -13.93 11.02
CA PRO A 486 -8.71 -14.49 9.99
C PRO A 486 -8.96 -15.97 9.68
N LYS A 487 -9.73 -16.68 10.51
CA LYS A 487 -10.04 -18.10 10.31
C LYS A 487 -11.24 -18.33 9.39
N LEU A 488 -12.05 -17.30 9.12
CA LEU A 488 -13.22 -17.40 8.26
C LEU A 488 -12.80 -17.19 6.81
N LEU A 489 -12.52 -18.28 6.10
CA LEU A 489 -12.08 -18.25 4.70
C LEU A 489 -13.28 -18.25 3.72
N GLY A 490 -13.00 -18.12 2.42
CA GLY A 490 -14.04 -18.16 1.40
C GLY A 490 -14.85 -16.87 1.36
N LYS A 491 -16.17 -17.01 1.26
CA LYS A 491 -17.14 -15.93 1.42
C LYS A 491 -17.94 -16.19 2.70
N PRO A 492 -17.48 -15.72 3.88
CA PRO A 492 -18.23 -15.89 5.11
C PRO A 492 -19.56 -15.15 5.04
N GLU A 493 -20.58 -15.68 5.71
CA GLU A 493 -21.91 -15.09 5.80
C GLU A 493 -22.26 -14.80 7.27
N ASN A 494 -23.22 -13.91 7.50
CA ASN A 494 -23.79 -13.65 8.82
C ASN A 494 -22.78 -13.21 9.90
N PHE A 495 -21.79 -12.40 9.52
CA PHE A 495 -20.82 -11.83 10.46
C PHE A 495 -21.03 -10.32 10.65
N GLN A 496 -20.54 -9.81 11.77
CA GLN A 496 -20.43 -8.37 12.05
C GLN A 496 -18.95 -8.02 12.23
N ILE A 497 -18.61 -6.75 12.03
CA ILE A 497 -17.26 -6.24 12.32
C ILE A 497 -17.29 -5.51 13.65
N THR A 498 -16.35 -5.81 14.54
CA THR A 498 -16.22 -5.08 15.82
C THR A 498 -15.12 -4.04 15.72
N ILE A 499 -15.46 -2.76 15.90
CA ILE A 499 -14.50 -1.65 15.97
C ILE A 499 -14.13 -1.41 17.42
N ASN A 500 -12.84 -1.55 17.71
CA ASN A 500 -12.28 -1.47 19.06
C ASN A 500 -11.74 -0.09 19.41
N ARG A 501 -11.37 0.70 18.40
CA ARG A 501 -10.67 1.97 18.54
C ARG A 501 -10.75 2.79 17.24
N PHE A 502 -10.74 4.11 17.36
CA PHE A 502 -10.40 5.00 16.25
C PHE A 502 -9.06 5.72 16.47
N LYS A 503 -8.39 6.04 15.37
CA LYS A 503 -7.23 6.94 15.36
C LYS A 503 -7.35 7.88 14.18
N ILE A 504 -7.13 9.17 14.40
CA ILE A 504 -7.03 10.14 13.30
C ILE A 504 -5.59 10.20 12.79
N LEU A 505 -5.40 10.15 11.46
CA LEU A 505 -4.18 10.59 10.80
C LEU A 505 -4.49 11.90 10.08
N SER A 506 -4.37 13.01 10.80
CA SER A 506 -4.83 14.34 10.40
C SER A 506 -4.01 14.94 9.25
N GLY A 507 -2.70 14.69 9.19
CA GLY A 507 -1.87 15.11 8.05
C GLY A 507 -2.11 14.26 6.80
N ALA A 508 -2.29 12.95 7.00
CA ALA A 508 -2.66 12.06 5.89
C ALA A 508 -4.09 12.34 5.39
N GLY A 509 -4.98 12.77 6.29
CA GLY A 509 -6.34 13.20 6.01
C GLY A 509 -7.33 12.04 5.95
N PHE A 510 -7.28 11.11 6.91
CA PHE A 510 -8.28 10.04 7.10
C PHE A 510 -8.33 9.57 8.55
N ILE A 511 -9.42 8.92 8.96
CA ILE A 511 -9.49 8.20 10.24
C ILE A 511 -9.22 6.70 10.02
N ILE A 512 -8.69 6.03 11.03
CA ILE A 512 -8.47 4.59 11.06
C ILE A 512 -9.50 3.97 12.00
N ALA A 513 -10.24 2.97 11.51
CA ALA A 513 -11.15 2.17 12.31
C ALA A 513 -10.52 0.80 12.57
N TYR A 514 -10.12 0.51 13.82
CA TYR A 514 -9.43 -0.73 14.16
C TYR A 514 -10.41 -1.86 14.46
N ALA A 515 -10.41 -2.88 13.61
CA ALA A 515 -11.16 -4.12 13.76
C ALA A 515 -10.21 -5.29 14.07
N GLY A 516 -9.71 -5.31 15.30
CA GLY A 516 -8.73 -6.28 15.81
C GLY A 516 -7.38 -5.67 16.17
N ASP A 517 -6.46 -6.53 16.60
CA ASP A 517 -5.12 -6.12 17.03
C ASP A 517 -4.16 -6.03 15.85
N ILE A 518 -3.63 -4.84 15.60
CA ILE A 518 -2.68 -4.61 14.50
C ILE A 518 -1.32 -4.25 15.06
N LEU A 519 -0.33 -5.07 14.71
CA LEU A 519 1.06 -4.83 15.06
C LEU A 519 1.67 -3.77 14.12
N THR A 520 2.02 -2.62 14.68
CA THR A 520 2.74 -1.54 13.98
C THR A 520 4.26 -1.67 14.09
N MET A 521 4.75 -2.61 14.90
CA MET A 521 6.17 -2.99 15.00
C MET A 521 6.30 -4.53 14.96
N PRO A 522 6.65 -5.13 13.82
CA PRO A 522 6.89 -6.57 13.71
C PRO A 522 8.08 -7.01 14.56
N GLY A 523 8.18 -8.30 14.82
CA GLY A 523 9.35 -8.89 15.48
C GLY A 523 10.02 -9.92 14.60
N LEU A 524 11.33 -10.12 14.77
CA LEU A 524 12.06 -11.20 14.10
C LEU A 524 11.52 -12.60 14.52
N PRO A 525 11.59 -13.61 13.63
CA PRO A 525 11.25 -14.99 13.94
C PRO A 525 12.36 -15.66 14.76
N LYS A 526 12.16 -16.94 15.13
CA LYS A 526 13.17 -17.75 15.83
C LYS A 526 14.48 -17.88 15.04
N ASN A 527 14.37 -18.08 13.72
CA ASN A 527 15.50 -18.19 12.80
C ASN A 527 15.32 -17.10 11.72
N PRO A 528 15.88 -15.89 11.91
CA PRO A 528 15.75 -14.79 10.96
C PRO A 528 16.54 -15.04 9.68
N LEU A 529 16.07 -14.49 8.55
CA LEU A 529 16.79 -14.57 7.27
C LEU A 529 18.20 -13.93 7.37
N ALA A 530 18.37 -12.96 8.28
CA ALA A 530 19.66 -12.35 8.59
C ALA A 530 20.81 -13.34 8.84
N GLU A 531 20.53 -14.52 9.42
CA GLU A 531 21.55 -15.55 9.68
C GLU A 531 22.10 -16.21 8.40
N LYS A 532 21.43 -16.03 7.27
CA LYS A 532 21.79 -16.63 5.97
C LYS A 532 22.32 -15.62 4.96
N ILE A 533 22.31 -14.32 5.30
CA ILE A 533 22.79 -13.28 4.40
C ILE A 533 24.31 -13.29 4.47
N GLU A 534 24.94 -13.39 3.30
CA GLU A 534 26.39 -13.37 3.14
C GLU A 534 26.79 -12.29 2.14
N ILE A 535 28.01 -11.79 2.29
CA ILE A 535 28.65 -10.89 1.34
C ILE A 535 30.06 -11.41 1.08
N ASP A 536 30.44 -11.53 -0.20
CA ASP A 536 31.78 -11.97 -0.57
C ASP A 536 32.78 -10.79 -0.65
N ASP A 537 34.07 -11.10 -0.84
CA ASP A 537 35.14 -10.10 -0.95
C ASP A 537 34.99 -9.14 -2.15
N TYR A 538 34.09 -9.46 -3.09
CA TYR A 538 33.77 -8.64 -4.26
C TYR A 538 32.51 -7.78 -4.04
N GLY A 539 31.83 -7.91 -2.90
CA GLY A 539 30.63 -7.16 -2.55
C GLY A 539 29.33 -7.78 -3.10
N ASN A 540 29.35 -9.02 -3.59
CA ASN A 540 28.13 -9.71 -4.02
C ASN A 540 27.36 -10.23 -2.80
N ILE A 541 26.05 -9.95 -2.77
CA ILE A 541 25.17 -10.34 -1.66
C ILE A 541 24.40 -11.62 -2.03
N SER A 542 24.42 -12.62 -1.15
CA SER A 542 23.63 -13.85 -1.26
C SER A 542 22.72 -14.06 -0.04
N GLY A 543 21.64 -14.82 -0.22
CA GLY A 543 20.70 -15.17 0.87
C GLY A 543 19.65 -14.10 1.20
N LEU A 544 19.60 -12.99 0.45
CA LEU A 544 18.65 -11.89 0.66
C LEU A 544 17.24 -12.13 0.07
N LEU A 545 17.15 -12.87 -1.04
CA LEU A 545 15.92 -13.04 -1.84
C LEU A 545 15.58 -14.50 -2.11
#